data_AF-A0A2V4CWK1-F1
#
_entry.id   AF-A0A2V4CWK1-F1
#
_cell.length_a   1.000
_cell.length_b   1.000
_cell.length_c   1.000
_cell.angle_alpha   90.00
_cell.angle_beta   90.00
_cell.angle_gamma   90.00
#
_symmetry.space_group_name_H-M   'P 1'
#
loop_
_entity.id
_entity.type
_entity.pdbx_description
1 polymer ?
#
loop_
_entity_poly.entity_id
_entity_poly.type
_entity_poly.pdbx_seq_one_letter_code
_entity_poly.pdbx_strand_id
1 'polypeptide(L)'
;LEKDAISAVLDVIEGGIRVDSGGEGHWLSSDLIRMEDGSTHTLLNAVWGKHGMDVLENLFDLTGEAAEDAFDKQLSRGKAFGSFLRKVDEQQSGARLLRRFPWDEDELPSPLDFADSLVKKGRADGIGTTTGMARKAKGDSNLAMGWAWLSSHGKGEGEAWHFDPDIRDKGGDWVPSLEVLWAASEAVAESGDTEAYVGAMENLRKASGTMQELPDA
;
A
#
# COMPACT_ATOMS: atom_id res chain seq x y z
N LEU A 1 0.21 -6.56 -16.53
CA LEU A 1 0.38 -5.10 -16.42
C LEU A 1 0.53 -4.40 -17.77
N GLU A 2 1.61 -4.52 -18.54
CA GLU A 2 1.70 -3.77 -19.83
C GLU A 2 0.60 -4.16 -20.84
N LYS A 3 0.25 -5.45 -20.92
CA LYS A 3 -0.88 -5.90 -21.76
C LYS A 3 -2.21 -5.33 -21.28
N ASP A 4 -2.43 -5.28 -19.97
CA ASP A 4 -3.66 -4.76 -19.37
C ASP A 4 -3.76 -3.25 -19.56
N ALA A 5 -2.63 -2.54 -19.47
CA ALA A 5 -2.55 -1.13 -19.80
C ALA A 5 -2.86 -0.88 -21.27
N ILE A 6 -2.39 -1.73 -22.18
CA ILE A 6 -2.79 -1.65 -23.59
C ILE A 6 -4.28 -1.91 -23.74
N SER A 7 -4.84 -2.96 -23.13
CA SER A 7 -6.28 -3.21 -23.17
C SER A 7 -7.07 -1.99 -22.71
N ALA A 8 -6.67 -1.36 -21.59
CA ALA A 8 -7.27 -0.14 -21.08
C ALA A 8 -7.20 1.03 -22.09
N VAL A 9 -6.09 1.16 -22.83
CA VAL A 9 -5.99 2.12 -23.95
C VAL A 9 -6.94 1.75 -25.08
N LEU A 10 -6.99 0.48 -25.48
CA LEU A 10 -7.83 0.02 -26.60
C LEU A 10 -9.32 0.24 -26.34
N ASP A 11 -9.73 0.21 -25.08
CA ASP A 11 -11.12 0.44 -24.68
C ASP A 11 -11.54 1.91 -24.82
N VAL A 12 -10.59 2.85 -24.80
CA VAL A 12 -10.85 4.31 -24.81
C VAL A 12 -10.30 5.03 -26.04
N ILE A 13 -9.44 4.39 -26.84
CA ILE A 13 -8.78 5.02 -27.98
C ILE A 13 -9.80 5.33 -29.08
N GLU A 14 -9.91 6.60 -29.43
CA GLU A 14 -10.69 7.04 -30.59
C GLU A 14 -9.77 7.19 -31.81
N GLY A 15 -10.07 6.43 -32.87
CA GLY A 15 -9.27 6.35 -34.08
C GLY A 15 -8.10 5.36 -33.96
N GLY A 16 -7.14 5.46 -34.88
CA GLY A 16 -6.00 4.55 -34.95
C GLY A 16 -4.67 5.26 -34.80
N ILE A 17 -3.61 4.47 -34.71
CA ILE A 17 -2.24 4.98 -34.59
C ILE A 17 -1.29 4.12 -35.39
N ARG A 18 -0.37 4.75 -36.12
CA ARG A 18 0.82 4.10 -36.67
C ARG A 18 2.02 4.44 -35.80
N VAL A 19 2.70 3.42 -35.29
CA VAL A 19 3.95 3.55 -34.55
C VAL A 19 5.09 3.13 -35.46
N ASP A 20 6.04 4.03 -35.68
CA ASP A 20 7.21 3.79 -36.53
C ASP A 20 8.34 3.04 -35.78
N SER A 21 9.41 2.67 -36.49
CA SER A 21 10.58 2.02 -35.92
C SER A 21 11.34 2.84 -34.86
N GLY A 22 11.12 4.15 -34.81
CA GLY A 22 11.65 5.06 -33.79
C GLY A 22 10.78 5.15 -32.54
N GLY A 23 9.58 4.54 -32.57
CA GLY A 23 8.59 4.59 -31.50
C GLY A 23 7.71 5.84 -31.53
N GLU A 24 7.74 6.63 -32.60
CA GLU A 24 6.90 7.80 -32.78
C GLU A 24 5.50 7.39 -33.24
N GLY A 25 4.48 7.96 -32.57
CA GLY A 25 3.07 7.70 -32.85
C GLY A 25 2.45 8.72 -33.80
N HIS A 26 1.88 8.24 -34.92
CA HIS A 26 1.14 9.05 -35.87
C HIS A 26 -0.35 8.67 -35.86
N TRP A 27 -1.19 9.58 -35.40
CA TRP A 27 -2.64 9.38 -35.32
C TRP A 27 -3.29 9.29 -36.70
N LEU A 28 -4.24 8.36 -36.84
CA LEU A 28 -4.93 8.02 -38.07
C LEU A 28 -6.43 8.28 -37.91
N SER A 29 -7.09 8.63 -39.01
CA SER A 29 -8.56 8.74 -39.07
C SER A 29 -9.28 7.38 -39.15
N SER A 30 -8.54 6.28 -39.32
CA SER A 30 -9.06 4.91 -39.33
C SER A 30 -8.79 4.23 -38.00
N ASP A 31 -9.61 3.26 -37.59
CA ASP A 31 -9.48 2.53 -36.31
C ASP A 31 -8.40 1.44 -36.30
N LEU A 32 -7.36 1.58 -37.13
CA LEU A 32 -6.29 0.60 -37.25
C LEU A 32 -5.08 1.00 -36.42
N ILE A 33 -4.59 0.05 -35.63
CA ILE A 33 -3.30 0.14 -34.94
C ILE A 33 -2.25 -0.57 -35.79
N ARG A 34 -1.24 0.18 -36.24
CA ARG A 34 -0.14 -0.33 -37.05
C ARG A 34 1.15 -0.12 -36.29
N MET A 35 1.94 -1.17 -36.17
CA MET A 35 3.22 -1.09 -35.49
C MET A 35 4.29 -1.71 -36.38
N GLU A 36 5.43 -1.03 -36.51
CA GLU A 36 6.60 -1.58 -37.21
C GLU A 36 7.37 -2.58 -36.34
N ASP A 37 7.19 -2.51 -35.01
CA ASP A 37 7.61 -3.52 -34.04
C ASP A 37 6.40 -4.21 -33.38
N GLY A 38 6.64 -5.29 -32.62
CA GLY A 38 5.59 -6.00 -31.87
C GLY A 38 5.59 -5.66 -30.37
N SER A 39 6.11 -4.50 -29.98
CA SER A 39 6.48 -4.19 -28.60
C SER A 39 5.37 -3.42 -27.87
N THR A 40 4.85 -4.02 -26.80
CA THR A 40 3.86 -3.37 -25.92
C THR A 40 4.37 -2.04 -25.36
N HIS A 41 5.65 -2.00 -25.01
CA HIS A 41 6.33 -0.82 -24.54
C HIS A 41 6.31 0.32 -25.56
N THR A 42 6.56 0.02 -26.84
CA THR A 42 6.62 1.04 -27.90
C THR A 42 5.24 1.65 -28.14
N LEU A 43 4.18 0.81 -28.17
CA LEU A 43 2.81 1.30 -28.27
C LEU A 43 2.43 2.18 -27.07
N LEU A 44 2.76 1.74 -25.85
CA LEU A 44 2.47 2.51 -24.63
C LEU A 44 3.16 3.88 -24.64
N ASN A 45 4.43 3.97 -25.05
CA ASN A 45 5.10 5.27 -25.21
C ASN A 45 4.36 6.19 -26.19
N ALA A 46 3.96 5.65 -27.35
CA ALA A 46 3.31 6.41 -28.40
C ALA A 46 1.93 6.95 -27.98
N VAL A 47 1.16 6.19 -27.19
CA VAL A 47 -0.19 6.58 -26.75
C VAL A 47 -0.21 7.33 -25.43
N TRP A 48 0.87 7.27 -24.63
CA TRP A 48 0.88 7.81 -23.25
C TRP A 48 0.49 9.28 -23.19
N GLY A 49 1.03 10.11 -24.08
CA GLY A 49 0.74 11.55 -24.07
C GLY A 49 -0.74 11.90 -24.25
N LYS A 50 -1.55 10.99 -24.80
CA LYS A 50 -3.00 11.19 -24.99
C LYS A 50 -3.85 10.38 -23.99
N HIS A 51 -3.43 9.15 -23.70
CA HIS A 51 -4.24 8.17 -22.95
C HIS A 51 -3.62 7.71 -21.63
N GLY A 52 -2.49 8.30 -21.22
CA GLY A 52 -1.81 7.89 -19.98
C GLY A 52 -2.68 8.09 -18.74
N MET A 53 -3.48 9.16 -18.70
CA MET A 53 -4.43 9.40 -17.61
C MET A 53 -5.54 8.34 -17.58
N ASP A 54 -6.08 7.98 -18.75
CA ASP A 54 -7.10 6.93 -18.86
C ASP A 54 -6.57 5.59 -18.34
N VAL A 55 -5.30 5.26 -18.62
CA VAL A 55 -4.65 4.05 -18.09
C VAL A 55 -4.53 4.11 -16.57
N LEU A 56 -4.14 5.27 -16.01
CA LEU A 56 -3.98 5.43 -14.56
C LEU A 56 -5.32 5.28 -13.82
N GLU A 57 -6.37 5.88 -14.37
CA GLU A 57 -7.72 5.80 -13.83
C GLU A 57 -8.29 4.37 -13.98
N ASN A 58 -8.33 3.82 -15.19
CA ASN A 58 -8.99 2.53 -15.45
C ASN A 58 -8.29 1.35 -14.80
N LEU A 59 -6.95 1.34 -14.79
CA LEU A 59 -6.18 0.19 -14.30
C LEU A 59 -5.89 0.28 -12.81
N PHE A 60 -5.78 1.48 -12.25
CA PHE A 60 -5.30 1.67 -10.87
C PHE A 60 -6.22 2.51 -9.99
N ASP A 61 -7.34 3.04 -10.51
CA ASP A 61 -8.22 3.97 -9.81
C ASP A 61 -7.47 5.21 -9.31
N LEU A 62 -6.44 5.63 -10.07
CA LEU A 62 -5.57 6.74 -9.72
C LEU A 62 -6.00 8.00 -10.49
N THR A 63 -6.51 8.99 -9.75
CA THR A 63 -7.03 10.26 -10.27
C THR A 63 -6.44 11.47 -9.53
N GLY A 64 -6.70 12.68 -10.02
CA GLY A 64 -6.28 13.95 -9.40
C GLY A 64 -4.78 14.21 -9.45
N GLU A 65 -4.26 15.02 -8.52
CA GLU A 65 -2.87 15.47 -8.48
C GLU A 65 -1.86 14.31 -8.50
N ALA A 66 -2.16 13.21 -7.79
CA ALA A 66 -1.29 12.04 -7.77
C ALA A 66 -1.19 11.34 -9.14
N ALA A 67 -2.25 11.36 -9.94
CA ALA A 67 -2.27 10.83 -11.30
C ALA A 67 -1.48 11.72 -12.25
N GLU A 68 -1.68 13.05 -12.19
CA GLU A 68 -0.93 14.04 -12.97
C GLU A 68 0.58 13.93 -12.71
N ASP A 69 0.95 13.82 -11.43
CA ASP A 69 2.33 13.62 -11.01
C ASP A 69 2.97 12.34 -11.58
N ALA A 70 2.21 11.24 -11.61
CA ALA A 70 2.65 9.97 -12.17
C ALA A 70 2.77 10.04 -13.70
N PHE A 71 1.79 10.67 -14.35
CA PHE A 71 1.74 10.89 -15.79
C PHE A 71 2.97 11.69 -16.27
N ASP A 72 3.23 12.84 -15.67
CA ASP A 72 4.34 13.73 -16.03
C ASP A 72 5.71 13.09 -15.76
N LYS A 73 5.83 12.35 -14.65
CA LYS A 73 7.06 11.61 -14.32
C LYS A 73 7.35 10.53 -15.35
N GLN A 74 6.33 9.86 -15.89
CA GLN A 74 6.51 8.84 -16.92
C GLN A 74 6.78 9.47 -18.29
N LEU A 75 6.06 10.54 -18.63
CA LEU A 75 6.23 11.28 -19.89
C LEU A 75 7.64 11.88 -20.03
N SER A 76 8.20 12.41 -18.94
CA SER A 76 9.50 13.11 -18.95
C SER A 76 10.74 12.21 -18.82
N ARG A 77 10.62 11.02 -18.22
CA ARG A 77 11.81 10.23 -17.79
C ARG A 77 12.15 9.02 -18.67
N GLY A 78 11.33 8.69 -19.69
CA GLY A 78 11.63 7.58 -20.61
C GLY A 78 11.90 6.24 -19.92
N LYS A 79 11.28 5.98 -18.76
CA LYS A 79 11.49 4.75 -17.99
C LYS A 79 10.72 3.60 -18.63
N ALA A 80 11.24 2.38 -18.46
CA ALA A 80 10.57 1.16 -18.86
C ALA A 80 9.16 1.07 -18.22
N PHE A 81 8.13 0.99 -19.06
CA PHE A 81 6.72 0.99 -18.64
C PHE A 81 6.41 -0.10 -17.62
N GLY A 82 6.93 -1.32 -17.82
CA GLY A 82 6.71 -2.41 -16.86
C GLY A 82 7.13 -2.08 -15.43
N SER A 83 8.27 -1.40 -15.23
CA SER A 83 8.73 -1.00 -13.90
C SER A 83 7.89 0.14 -13.32
N PHE A 84 7.51 1.10 -14.16
CA PHE A 84 6.61 2.18 -13.78
C PHE A 84 5.23 1.67 -13.36
N LEU A 85 4.58 0.88 -14.20
CA LEU A 85 3.24 0.32 -13.94
C LEU A 85 3.25 -0.55 -12.68
N ARG A 86 4.28 -1.38 -12.49
CA ARG A 86 4.41 -2.19 -11.27
C ARG A 86 4.51 -1.30 -10.03
N LYS A 87 5.27 -0.20 -10.08
CA LYS A 87 5.37 0.72 -8.96
C LYS A 87 4.05 1.43 -8.65
N VAL A 88 3.30 1.85 -9.68
CA VAL A 88 1.97 2.44 -9.50
C VAL A 88 1.01 1.42 -8.88
N ASP A 89 1.02 0.20 -9.39
CA ASP A 89 0.19 -0.89 -8.89
C ASP A 89 0.49 -1.24 -7.42
N GLU A 90 1.77 -1.35 -7.06
CA GLU A 90 2.21 -1.58 -5.68
C GLU A 90 1.72 -0.46 -4.75
N GLN A 91 1.86 0.81 -5.17
CA GLN A 91 1.41 1.96 -4.39
C GLN A 91 -0.12 1.99 -4.23
N GLN A 92 -0.87 1.75 -5.30
CA GLN A 92 -2.33 1.78 -5.26
C GLN A 92 -2.92 0.58 -4.55
N SER A 93 -2.32 -0.60 -4.69
CA SER A 93 -2.73 -1.78 -3.92
C SER A 93 -2.51 -1.57 -2.42
N GLY A 94 -1.40 -0.96 -2.03
CA GLY A 94 -1.18 -0.52 -0.64
C GLY A 94 -2.24 0.49 -0.18
N ALA A 95 -2.49 1.55 -0.94
CA ALA A 95 -3.49 2.56 -0.58
C ALA A 95 -4.92 1.99 -0.46
N ARG A 96 -5.33 1.13 -1.40
CA ARG A 96 -6.63 0.44 -1.37
C ARG A 96 -6.76 -0.47 -0.16
N LEU A 97 -5.69 -1.19 0.19
CA LEU A 97 -5.65 -2.03 1.38
C LEU A 97 -5.82 -1.19 2.65
N LEU A 98 -5.09 -0.08 2.76
CA LEU A 98 -5.15 0.79 3.94
C LEU A 98 -6.53 1.38 4.16
N ARG A 99 -7.25 1.75 3.09
CA ARG A 99 -8.64 2.25 3.14
C ARG A 99 -9.67 1.23 3.64
N ARG A 100 -9.32 -0.07 3.73
CA ARG A 100 -10.22 -1.10 4.28
C ARG A 100 -10.21 -1.13 5.81
N PHE A 101 -9.17 -0.57 6.43
CA PHE A 101 -9.08 -0.54 7.88
C PHE A 101 -10.07 0.47 8.45
N PRO A 102 -10.65 0.18 9.64
CA PRO A 102 -11.77 0.95 10.18
C PRO A 102 -11.43 2.38 10.60
N TRP A 103 -10.19 2.64 11.01
CA TRP A 103 -9.79 3.93 11.55
C TRP A 103 -8.79 4.64 10.64
N ASP A 104 -8.87 5.97 10.59
CA ASP A 104 -7.86 6.81 9.95
C ASP A 104 -6.62 7.02 10.86
N GLU A 105 -5.57 7.65 10.32
CA GLU A 105 -4.40 8.01 11.12
C GLU A 105 -4.81 8.96 12.28
N ASP A 106 -4.22 8.73 13.46
CA ASP A 106 -4.39 9.53 14.69
C ASP A 106 -5.78 9.48 15.38
N GLU A 107 -6.72 8.63 14.94
CA GLU A 107 -8.02 8.49 15.62
C GLU A 107 -7.94 7.67 16.91
N LEU A 108 -7.04 6.70 16.95
CA LEU A 108 -6.90 5.78 18.07
C LEU A 108 -6.06 6.39 19.22
N PRO A 109 -6.38 6.05 20.49
CA PRO A 109 -5.55 6.47 21.61
C PRO A 109 -4.23 5.71 21.64
N SER A 110 -3.14 6.37 22.05
CA SER A 110 -1.86 5.68 22.27
C SER A 110 -1.96 4.64 23.39
N PRO A 111 -1.40 3.42 23.23
CA PRO A 111 -0.53 2.99 22.12
C PRO A 111 -1.22 2.22 20.97
N LEU A 112 -2.55 2.29 20.86
CA LEU A 112 -3.31 1.54 19.86
C LEU A 112 -3.17 2.12 18.45
N ASP A 113 -3.03 3.45 18.33
CA ASP A 113 -2.64 4.13 17.10
C ASP A 113 -1.38 3.54 16.47
N PHE A 114 -0.38 3.26 17.31
CA PHE A 114 0.89 2.71 16.89
C PHE A 114 0.76 1.22 16.54
N ALA A 115 -0.07 0.47 17.27
CA ALA A 115 -0.37 -0.93 16.93
C ALA A 115 -1.07 -1.03 15.56
N ASP A 116 -2.09 -0.21 15.32
CA ASP A 116 -2.80 -0.12 14.04
C ASP A 116 -1.84 0.27 12.91
N SER A 117 -0.99 1.28 13.13
CA SER A 117 0.01 1.70 12.16
C SER A 117 1.02 0.60 11.81
N LEU A 118 1.46 -0.20 12.80
CA LEU A 118 2.35 -1.35 12.58
C LEU A 118 1.66 -2.44 11.77
N VAL A 119 0.39 -2.75 12.07
CA VAL A 119 -0.41 -3.72 11.31
C VAL A 119 -0.57 -3.26 9.86
N LYS A 120 -1.05 -2.03 9.64
CA LYS A 120 -1.23 -1.40 8.33
C LYS A 120 0.06 -1.43 7.52
N LYS A 121 1.17 -1.00 8.10
CA LYS A 121 2.49 -1.03 7.46
C LYS A 121 2.96 -2.46 7.18
N GLY A 122 2.73 -3.39 8.11
CA GLY A 122 3.07 -4.80 7.97
C GLY A 122 2.29 -5.50 6.85
N ARG A 123 1.01 -5.15 6.66
CA ARG A 123 0.18 -5.68 5.58
C ARG A 123 0.50 -5.05 4.23
N ALA A 124 0.75 -3.74 4.18
CA ALA A 124 1.06 -3.04 2.93
C ALA A 124 2.49 -3.35 2.42
N ASP A 125 3.49 -3.32 3.30
CA ASP A 125 4.91 -3.34 2.91
C ASP A 125 5.69 -4.53 3.47
N GLY A 126 5.02 -5.42 4.22
CA GLY A 126 5.63 -6.58 4.86
C GLY A 126 6.26 -6.30 6.22
N ILE A 127 6.24 -7.31 7.11
CA ILE A 127 6.75 -7.26 8.48
C ILE A 127 8.21 -6.80 8.57
N GLY A 128 9.03 -7.02 7.54
CA GLY A 128 10.43 -6.56 7.50
C GLY A 128 10.58 -5.04 7.67
N THR A 129 9.67 -4.26 7.09
CA THR A 129 9.77 -2.79 7.05
C THR A 129 9.37 -2.13 8.38
N THR A 130 8.54 -2.82 9.17
CA THR A 130 8.05 -2.36 10.48
C THR A 130 9.10 -2.44 11.58
N THR A 131 10.17 -3.22 11.40
CA THR A 131 11.17 -3.44 12.44
C THR A 131 11.87 -2.14 12.87
N GLY A 132 12.21 -1.28 11.92
CA GLY A 132 12.79 0.03 12.24
C GLY A 132 11.80 0.98 12.93
N MET A 133 10.51 0.87 12.60
CA MET A 133 9.44 1.65 13.20
C MET A 133 9.23 1.25 14.66
N ALA A 134 9.13 -0.04 14.95
CA ALA A 134 8.97 -0.58 16.31
C ALA A 134 10.09 -0.14 17.27
N ARG A 135 11.35 -0.15 16.82
CA ARG A 135 12.51 0.25 17.65
C ARG A 135 12.61 1.74 17.91
N LYS A 136 12.08 2.56 16.99
CA LYS A 136 12.19 4.02 17.02
C LYS A 136 10.91 4.68 17.52
N ALA A 137 10.00 3.90 18.10
CA ALA A 137 8.77 4.38 18.69
C ALA A 137 9.07 5.45 19.75
N LYS A 138 8.21 6.47 19.84
CA LYS A 138 8.37 7.55 20.82
C LYS A 138 7.47 7.29 22.03
N GLY A 139 8.06 7.35 23.21
CA GLY A 139 7.36 7.15 24.48
C GLY A 139 7.24 5.69 24.89
N ASP A 140 7.21 5.45 26.19
CA ASP A 140 7.34 4.12 26.80
C ASP A 140 6.23 3.16 26.38
N SER A 141 4.98 3.63 26.29
CA SER A 141 3.86 2.79 25.84
C SER A 141 4.00 2.35 24.38
N ASN A 142 4.45 3.24 23.49
CA ASN A 142 4.66 2.87 22.08
C ASN A 142 5.90 1.99 21.91
N LEU A 143 6.95 2.18 22.72
CA LEU A 143 8.10 1.27 22.76
C LEU A 143 7.71 -0.12 23.25
N ALA A 144 6.85 -0.22 24.28
CA ALA A 144 6.31 -1.49 24.75
C ALA A 144 5.47 -2.17 23.65
N MET A 145 4.67 -1.41 22.91
CA MET A 145 3.92 -1.94 21.76
C MET A 145 4.85 -2.38 20.62
N GLY A 146 5.92 -1.62 20.37
CA GLY A 146 6.97 -2.00 19.41
C GLY A 146 7.68 -3.29 19.81
N TRP A 147 7.96 -3.48 21.09
CA TRP A 147 8.49 -4.74 21.63
C TRP A 147 7.51 -5.90 21.45
N ALA A 148 6.23 -5.69 21.78
CA ALA A 148 5.17 -6.67 21.61
C ALA A 148 5.10 -7.14 20.15
N TRP A 149 5.14 -6.20 19.21
CA TRP A 149 5.11 -6.47 17.77
C TRP A 149 6.32 -7.26 17.27
N LEU A 150 7.52 -6.93 17.73
CA LEU A 150 8.71 -7.69 17.35
C LEU A 150 8.64 -9.12 17.91
N SER A 151 8.12 -9.27 19.13
CA SER A 151 7.97 -10.56 19.79
C SER A 151 6.92 -11.45 19.12
N SER A 152 5.76 -10.91 18.74
CA SER A 152 4.70 -11.63 18.00
C SER A 152 5.14 -12.15 16.64
N HIS A 153 6.23 -11.62 16.10
CA HIS A 153 6.81 -12.04 14.82
C HIS A 153 8.17 -12.75 14.96
N GLY A 154 8.50 -13.24 16.16
CA GLY A 154 9.71 -14.02 16.41
C GLY A 154 11.02 -13.24 16.26
N LYS A 155 10.96 -11.90 16.34
CA LYS A 155 12.11 -11.00 16.27
C LYS A 155 12.58 -10.49 17.64
N GLY A 156 11.87 -10.82 18.72
CA GLY A 156 12.17 -10.30 20.07
C GLY A 156 13.61 -10.54 20.53
N GLU A 157 14.13 -11.77 20.43
CA GLU A 157 15.47 -12.12 20.96
C GLU A 157 16.61 -11.30 20.33
N GLY A 158 16.57 -11.09 19.00
CA GLY A 158 17.60 -10.32 18.28
C GLY A 158 17.53 -8.82 18.53
N GLU A 159 16.38 -8.33 19.00
CA GLU A 159 16.09 -6.90 19.16
C GLU A 159 16.02 -6.45 20.62
N ALA A 160 16.09 -7.37 21.57
CA ALA A 160 15.94 -7.12 23.00
C ALA A 160 16.86 -6.03 23.55
N TRP A 161 18.06 -5.89 23.01
CA TRP A 161 19.05 -4.90 23.43
C TRP A 161 18.66 -3.45 23.10
N HIS A 162 17.65 -3.24 22.25
CA HIS A 162 17.11 -1.91 21.94
C HIS A 162 16.07 -1.42 22.95
N PHE A 163 15.60 -2.28 23.87
CA PHE A 163 14.49 -1.99 24.77
C PHE A 163 14.88 -2.21 26.23
N ASP A 164 14.49 -1.27 27.08
CA ASP A 164 14.71 -1.41 28.52
C ASP A 164 13.91 -2.61 29.09
N PRO A 165 14.40 -3.27 30.16
CA PRO A 165 13.75 -4.47 30.70
C PRO A 165 12.28 -4.27 31.12
N ASP A 166 11.93 -3.12 31.67
CA ASP A 166 10.58 -2.75 32.08
C ASP A 166 9.65 -2.55 30.87
N ILE A 167 10.15 -1.95 29.79
CA ILE A 167 9.44 -1.85 28.51
C ILE A 167 9.17 -3.24 27.94
N ARG A 168 10.13 -4.16 28.04
CA ARG A 168 9.98 -5.53 27.55
C ARG A 168 8.99 -6.35 28.37
N ASP A 169 9.00 -6.18 29.69
CA ASP A 169 8.03 -6.81 30.58
C ASP A 169 6.61 -6.34 30.24
N LYS A 170 6.41 -5.01 30.20
CA LYS A 170 5.13 -4.39 29.83
C LYS A 170 4.63 -4.80 28.45
N GLY A 171 5.50 -4.78 27.44
CA GLY A 171 5.13 -5.18 26.08
C GLY A 171 4.93 -6.69 25.92
N GLY A 172 5.61 -7.50 26.75
CA GLY A 172 5.47 -8.95 26.76
C GLY A 172 4.04 -9.39 27.06
N ASP A 173 3.37 -8.70 27.99
CA ASP A 173 1.97 -8.96 28.34
C ASP A 173 0.99 -8.71 27.17
N TRP A 174 1.38 -7.89 26.19
CA TRP A 174 0.51 -7.50 25.08
C TRP A 174 0.66 -8.42 23.87
N VAL A 175 1.70 -9.26 23.82
CA VAL A 175 2.00 -10.15 22.70
C VAL A 175 0.79 -11.00 22.29
N PRO A 176 0.07 -11.69 23.20
CA PRO A 176 -1.05 -12.54 22.80
C PRO A 176 -2.20 -11.74 22.16
N SER A 177 -2.49 -10.54 22.67
CA SER A 177 -3.54 -9.69 22.12
C SER A 177 -3.15 -9.13 20.75
N LEU A 178 -1.87 -8.81 20.58
CA LEU A 178 -1.35 -8.31 19.31
C LEU A 178 -1.26 -9.39 18.23
N GLU A 179 -0.98 -10.64 18.59
CA GLU A 179 -1.07 -11.79 17.68
C GLU A 179 -2.51 -11.98 17.15
N VAL A 180 -3.50 -11.84 18.03
CA VAL A 180 -4.92 -11.88 17.64
C VAL A 180 -5.28 -10.71 16.73
N LEU A 181 -4.81 -9.50 17.03
CA LEU A 181 -5.01 -8.33 16.17
C LEU A 181 -4.39 -8.52 14.78
N TRP A 182 -3.16 -9.03 14.73
CA TRP A 182 -2.50 -9.35 13.46
C TRP A 182 -3.28 -10.39 12.67
N ALA A 183 -3.74 -11.48 13.30
CA ALA A 183 -4.57 -12.49 12.63
C ALA A 183 -5.87 -11.89 12.09
N ALA A 184 -6.58 -11.09 12.89
CA ALA A 184 -7.83 -10.45 12.48
C ALA A 184 -7.67 -9.48 11.30
N SER A 185 -6.50 -8.85 11.15
CA SER A 185 -6.23 -7.96 10.01
C SER A 185 -6.19 -8.67 8.65
N GLU A 186 -6.12 -10.01 8.63
CA GLU A 186 -6.22 -10.78 7.39
C GLU A 186 -7.60 -10.64 6.74
N ALA A 187 -8.67 -10.71 7.54
CA ALA A 187 -10.04 -10.52 7.05
C ALA A 187 -10.24 -9.11 6.46
N VAL A 188 -9.72 -8.09 7.13
CA VAL A 188 -9.71 -6.71 6.61
C VAL A 188 -8.97 -6.64 5.27
N ALA A 189 -7.81 -7.28 5.19
CA ALA A 189 -6.97 -7.26 3.99
C ALA A 189 -7.61 -8.00 2.81
N GLU A 190 -8.31 -9.11 3.05
CA GLU A 190 -8.90 -9.95 2.00
C GLU A 190 -10.26 -9.44 1.54
N SER A 191 -11.18 -9.22 2.49
CA SER A 191 -12.60 -8.94 2.21
C SER A 191 -13.05 -7.55 2.65
N GLY A 192 -12.25 -6.83 3.44
CA GLY A 192 -12.68 -5.58 4.08
C GLY A 192 -13.60 -5.79 5.28
N ASP A 193 -13.72 -7.02 5.80
CA ASP A 193 -14.47 -7.31 7.02
C ASP A 193 -13.67 -6.83 8.25
N THR A 194 -14.24 -5.88 8.98
CA THR A 194 -13.59 -5.22 10.12
C THR A 194 -14.03 -5.76 11.48
N GLU A 195 -15.06 -6.62 11.57
CA GLU A 195 -15.67 -7.00 12.85
C GLU A 195 -14.66 -7.66 13.80
N ALA A 196 -13.93 -8.65 13.29
CA ALA A 196 -12.89 -9.34 14.08
C ALA A 196 -11.73 -8.41 14.45
N TYR A 197 -11.38 -7.46 13.57
CA TYR A 197 -10.28 -6.52 13.81
C TYR A 197 -10.64 -5.53 14.91
N VAL A 198 -11.86 -4.99 14.88
CA VAL A 198 -12.39 -4.10 15.93
C VAL A 198 -12.45 -4.82 17.27
N GLY A 199 -12.95 -6.06 17.31
CA GLY A 199 -12.97 -6.87 18.52
C GLY A 199 -11.58 -7.17 19.07
N ALA A 200 -10.61 -7.45 18.19
CA ALA A 200 -9.22 -7.67 18.59
C ALA A 200 -8.55 -6.39 19.12
N MET A 201 -8.84 -5.23 18.51
CA MET A 201 -8.34 -3.94 18.98
C MET A 201 -8.89 -3.62 20.38
N GLU A 202 -10.16 -3.93 20.65
CA GLU A 202 -10.76 -3.75 21.97
C GLU A 202 -10.11 -4.66 23.04
N ASN A 203 -9.73 -5.87 22.65
CA ASN A 203 -8.96 -6.74 23.55
C ASN A 203 -7.57 -6.18 23.84
N LEU A 204 -6.88 -5.66 22.81
CA LEU A 204 -5.58 -5.01 22.98
C LEU A 204 -5.68 -3.72 23.83
N ARG A 205 -6.77 -2.95 23.69
CA ARG A 205 -7.06 -1.79 24.54
C ARG A 205 -7.11 -2.18 26.01
N LYS A 206 -7.85 -3.25 26.34
CA LYS A 206 -7.96 -3.77 27.71
C LYS A 206 -6.61 -4.28 28.23
N ALA A 207 -5.88 -5.04 27.41
CA ALA A 207 -4.56 -5.57 27.79
C ALA A 207 -3.52 -4.46 28.01
N SER A 208 -3.57 -3.39 27.22
CA SER A 208 -2.68 -2.23 27.36
C SER A 208 -3.06 -1.28 28.49
N GLY A 209 -4.22 -1.47 29.12
CA GLY A 209 -4.74 -0.59 30.16
C GLY A 209 -5.19 0.78 29.65
N THR A 210 -5.50 0.88 28.35
CA THR A 210 -5.92 2.13 27.71
C THR A 210 -7.35 2.46 28.10
N MET A 211 -7.56 3.54 28.87
CA MET A 211 -8.88 3.89 29.42
C MET A 211 -9.82 4.55 28.41
N GLN A 212 -9.26 5.22 27.39
CA GLN A 212 -10.06 5.86 26.34
C GLN A 212 -10.70 4.77 25.49
N GLU A 213 -12.01 4.87 25.28
CA GLU A 213 -12.75 3.95 24.42
C GLU A 213 -12.33 4.12 22.95
N LEU A 214 -12.52 3.07 22.16
CA LEU A 214 -12.28 3.14 20.72
C LEU A 214 -13.30 4.10 20.08
N PRO A 215 -12.88 4.91 19.10
CA PRO A 215 -13.81 5.68 18.29
C PRO A 215 -14.69 4.74 17.45
N ASP A 216 -15.83 5.25 17.01
CA ASP A 216 -16.71 4.52 16.10
C ASP A 216 -15.94 4.15 14.82
N ALA A 217 -16.08 2.89 14.42
CA ALA A 217 -15.42 2.25 13.28
C ALA A 217 -16.31 2.21 12.03
#